data_AF-A0A367KD18-F1
#
_entry.id   AF-A0A367KD18-F1
#
_cell.length_a   1.000
_cell.length_b   1.000
_cell.length_c   1.000
_cell.angle_alpha   90.00
_cell.angle_beta   90.00
_cell.angle_gamma   90.00
#
_symmetry.space_group_name_H-M   'P 1'
#
loop_
_entity.id
_entity.type
_entity.pdbx_description
1 polymer ?
#
loop_
_entity_poly.entity_id
_entity_poly.type
_entity_poly.pdbx_seq_one_letter_code
_entity_poly.pdbx_strand_id
1 'polypeptide(L)'
;MSENNITQNDILYMETKAIYVQLIRSLPHLASGPLDLDYIAEVAATTKDAQLVRKGIKVRDMLKELEDAGVIDHRDHYKLLVEEITQELTHLGNLKEKVIQETDSLEGVYNTILDHNNYLRSQLESYKAYLQNVRIQSGGDKNLKVGIGVEIEGGGRSKRGNNNNNKALVKGPVKFSHNNLERDGVITESTVPENRRSNIFFTISSPLPGTFVIAMHFKGRDKPILEMDLKLDDLLEKQQDSVELLDLEYVRLNVSKTLALLNKTFINRNK
;
A
#
# COMPACT_ATOMS: atom_id res chain seq x y z
N MET A 1 -38.07 -21.67 31.51
CA MET A 1 -37.80 -21.39 30.09
C MET A 1 -39.14 -21.08 29.46
N SER A 2 -39.59 -19.83 29.50
CA SER A 2 -40.81 -19.39 28.82
C SER A 2 -40.47 -19.19 27.34
N GLU A 3 -41.06 -20.01 26.48
CA GLU A 3 -41.01 -19.82 25.03
C GLU A 3 -41.58 -18.45 24.69
N ASN A 4 -40.75 -17.56 24.13
CA ASN A 4 -41.18 -16.29 23.56
C ASN A 4 -41.96 -16.58 22.27
N ASN A 5 -43.22 -17.00 22.42
CA ASN A 5 -44.15 -17.10 21.31
C ASN A 5 -44.64 -15.69 20.97
N ILE A 6 -44.05 -15.09 19.94
CA ILE A 6 -44.51 -13.83 19.34
C ILE A 6 -45.99 -14.02 18.96
N THR A 7 -46.86 -13.18 19.52
CA THR A 7 -48.29 -13.22 19.24
C THR A 7 -48.61 -12.51 17.92
N GLN A 8 -49.79 -12.77 17.35
CA GLN A 8 -50.25 -12.04 16.15
C GLN A 8 -50.34 -10.52 16.42
N ASN A 9 -50.70 -10.12 17.63
CA ASN A 9 -50.74 -8.73 18.05
C ASN A 9 -49.33 -8.11 18.09
N ASP A 10 -48.31 -8.87 18.51
CA ASP A 10 -46.92 -8.40 18.49
C ASP A 10 -46.42 -8.18 17.06
N ILE A 11 -46.77 -9.07 16.12
CA ILE A 11 -46.44 -8.92 14.70
C ILE A 11 -47.12 -7.67 14.13
N LEU A 12 -48.43 -7.51 14.41
CA LEU A 12 -49.21 -6.37 13.95
C LEU A 12 -48.64 -5.06 14.51
N TYR A 13 -48.29 -5.02 15.79
CA TYR A 13 -47.69 -3.86 16.44
C TYR A 13 -46.34 -3.49 15.82
N MET A 14 -45.46 -4.48 15.63
CA MET A 14 -44.15 -4.28 14.99
C MET A 14 -44.28 -3.81 13.54
N GLU A 15 -45.24 -4.34 12.79
CA GLU A 15 -45.51 -3.90 11.42
C GLU A 15 -46.06 -2.46 11.39
N THR A 16 -46.99 -2.10 12.28
CA THR A 16 -47.53 -0.73 12.40
C THR A 16 -46.40 0.25 12.69
N LYS A 17 -45.56 -0.04 13.68
CA LYS A 17 -44.37 0.77 14.01
C LYS A 17 -43.46 0.95 12.80
N ALA A 18 -43.11 -0.15 12.11
CA ALA A 18 -42.23 -0.11 10.95
C ALA A 18 -42.77 0.75 9.81
N ILE A 19 -44.08 0.68 9.53
CA ILE A 19 -44.68 1.51 8.48
C ILE A 19 -44.71 2.99 8.91
N TYR A 20 -44.98 3.31 10.17
CA TYR A 20 -44.89 4.69 10.66
C TYR A 20 -43.48 5.26 10.54
N VAL A 21 -42.45 4.50 10.93
CA VAL A 21 -41.05 4.89 10.74
C VAL A 21 -40.75 5.16 9.26
N GLN A 22 -41.26 4.33 8.35
CA GLN A 22 -41.10 4.56 6.91
C GLN A 22 -41.83 5.82 6.43
N LEU A 23 -43.07 6.05 6.86
CA LEU A 23 -43.85 7.24 6.50
C LEU A 23 -43.15 8.52 6.97
N ILE A 24 -42.70 8.56 8.22
CA ILE A 24 -42.02 9.73 8.79
C ILE A 24 -40.68 9.99 8.07
N ARG A 25 -39.94 8.94 7.69
CA ARG A 25 -38.73 9.10 6.87
C ARG A 25 -39.02 9.65 5.47
N SER A 26 -40.16 9.34 4.89
CA SER A 26 -40.61 9.87 3.60
C SER A 26 -41.21 11.28 3.70
N LEU A 27 -41.75 11.65 4.86
CA LEU A 27 -42.39 12.95 5.13
C LEU A 27 -41.74 13.60 6.38
N PRO A 28 -40.45 13.99 6.31
CA PRO A 28 -39.68 14.40 7.49
C PRO A 28 -40.20 15.69 8.16
N HIS A 29 -40.97 16.52 7.45
CA HIS A 29 -41.61 17.69 8.03
C HIS A 29 -42.65 17.35 9.10
N LEU A 30 -43.18 16.12 9.10
CA LEU A 30 -44.12 15.62 10.11
C LEU A 30 -43.42 15.18 11.40
N ALA A 31 -42.09 15.10 11.40
CA ALA A 31 -41.30 14.80 12.60
C ALA A 31 -40.94 16.04 13.43
N SER A 32 -41.36 17.24 13.01
CA SER A 32 -41.08 18.50 13.71
C SER A 32 -42.03 18.70 14.91
N GLY A 33 -41.83 17.92 15.97
CA GLY A 33 -42.60 18.03 17.21
C GLY A 33 -43.01 16.67 17.78
N PRO A 34 -43.94 16.65 18.76
CA PRO A 34 -44.58 15.42 19.20
C PRO A 34 -45.24 14.73 18.00
N LEU A 35 -45.02 13.42 17.86
CA LEU A 35 -45.61 12.67 16.75
C LEU A 35 -47.12 12.51 16.99
N ASP A 36 -47.90 12.97 16.01
CA ASP A 36 -49.34 12.73 15.95
C ASP A 36 -49.60 11.64 14.90
N LEU A 37 -49.85 10.42 15.37
CA LEU A 37 -49.99 9.25 14.50
C LEU A 37 -51.23 9.33 13.60
N ASP A 38 -52.30 9.97 14.06
CA ASP A 38 -53.54 10.14 13.30
C ASP A 38 -53.31 11.16 12.17
N TYR A 39 -52.71 12.30 12.50
CA TYR A 39 -52.35 13.32 11.50
C TYR A 39 -51.36 12.78 10.47
N ILE A 40 -50.34 12.02 10.90
CA ILE A 40 -49.36 11.41 9.99
C ILE A 40 -50.04 10.44 9.02
N ALA A 41 -50.96 9.61 9.50
CA ALA A 41 -51.69 8.67 8.66
C ALA A 41 -52.61 9.39 7.66
N GLU A 42 -53.29 10.45 8.10
CA GLU A 42 -54.17 11.27 7.24
C GLU A 42 -53.39 11.99 6.13
N VAL A 43 -52.27 12.62 6.48
CA VAL A 43 -51.40 13.30 5.51
C VAL A 43 -50.83 12.28 4.52
N ALA A 44 -50.37 11.12 4.98
CA ALA A 44 -49.89 10.05 4.10
C ALA A 44 -50.99 9.56 3.14
N ALA A 45 -52.22 9.38 3.64
CA ALA A 45 -53.38 8.94 2.86
C ALA A 45 -53.88 9.96 1.82
N THR A 46 -53.51 11.23 1.96
CA THR A 46 -53.90 12.34 1.05
C THR A 46 -52.75 12.84 0.17
N THR A 47 -51.57 12.23 0.30
CA THR A 47 -50.39 12.57 -0.51
C THR A 47 -50.57 12.15 -1.97
N LYS A 48 -49.84 12.78 -2.90
CA LYS A 48 -49.89 12.45 -4.34
C LYS A 48 -49.22 11.10 -4.68
N ASP A 49 -48.41 10.56 -3.77
CA ASP A 49 -47.69 9.30 -3.96
C ASP A 49 -48.58 8.12 -3.57
N ALA A 50 -48.94 7.30 -4.56
CA ALA A 50 -49.79 6.12 -4.37
C ALA A 50 -49.23 5.11 -3.36
N GLN A 51 -47.90 5.00 -3.21
CA GLN A 51 -47.29 4.11 -2.21
C GLN A 51 -47.48 4.64 -0.79
N LEU A 52 -47.28 5.95 -0.59
CA LEU A 52 -47.52 6.58 0.72
C LEU A 52 -49.01 6.55 1.09
N VAL A 53 -49.90 6.73 0.12
CA VAL A 53 -51.35 6.63 0.33
C VAL A 53 -51.74 5.24 0.82
N ARG A 54 -51.24 4.18 0.16
CA ARG A 54 -51.50 2.79 0.59
C ARG A 54 -50.99 2.54 2.01
N LYS A 55 -49.80 3.04 2.35
CA LYS A 55 -49.23 2.93 3.69
C LYS A 55 -50.05 3.69 4.72
N GLY A 56 -50.48 4.92 4.42
CA GLY A 56 -51.30 5.76 5.29
C GLY A 56 -52.66 5.12 5.60
N ILE A 57 -53.35 4.60 4.58
CA ILE A 57 -54.61 3.85 4.77
C ILE A 57 -54.37 2.60 5.62
N LYS A 58 -53.32 1.83 5.30
CA LYS A 58 -52.99 0.59 6.00
C LYS A 58 -52.69 0.83 7.49
N VAL A 59 -51.85 1.79 7.84
CA VAL A 59 -51.52 2.04 9.27
C VAL A 59 -52.71 2.53 10.07
N ARG A 60 -53.63 3.28 9.45
CA ARG A 60 -54.87 3.71 10.09
C ARG A 60 -55.76 2.51 10.44
N ASP A 61 -55.88 1.55 9.52
CA ASP A 61 -56.65 0.34 9.77
C ASP A 61 -55.97 -0.54 10.85
N MET A 62 -54.64 -0.64 10.82
CA MET A 62 -53.87 -1.39 11.82
C MET A 62 -53.89 -0.74 13.21
N LEU A 63 -53.88 0.59 13.33
CA LEU A 63 -54.06 1.29 14.60
C LEU A 63 -55.40 0.92 15.23
N LYS A 64 -56.47 0.93 14.43
CA LYS A 64 -57.80 0.56 14.89
C LYS A 64 -57.85 -0.89 15.37
N GLU A 65 -57.24 -1.81 14.63
CA GLU A 65 -57.16 -3.23 15.03
C GLU A 65 -56.37 -3.42 16.34
N LEU A 66 -55.29 -2.67 16.54
CA LEU A 66 -54.51 -2.70 17.78
C LEU A 66 -55.25 -2.07 18.97
N GLU A 67 -56.05 -1.04 18.73
CA GLU A 67 -56.90 -0.40 19.74
C GLU A 67 -58.06 -1.33 20.15
N ASP A 68 -58.75 -1.95 19.17
CA ASP A 68 -59.81 -2.93 19.39
C ASP A 68 -59.29 -4.15 20.18
N ALA A 69 -58.02 -4.53 19.96
CA ALA A 69 -57.32 -5.57 20.71
C ALA A 69 -56.82 -5.13 22.10
N GLY A 70 -56.93 -3.85 22.45
CA GLY A 70 -56.49 -3.28 23.73
C GLY A 70 -54.96 -3.22 23.90
N VAL A 71 -54.21 -3.28 22.80
CA VAL A 71 -52.73 -3.24 22.80
C VAL A 71 -52.21 -1.81 22.90
N ILE A 72 -52.95 -0.86 22.31
CA ILE A 72 -52.68 0.58 22.35
C ILE A 72 -53.94 1.33 22.79
N ASP A 73 -53.78 2.54 23.32
CA ASP A 73 -54.90 3.38 23.78
C ASP A 73 -54.93 4.70 23.01
N HIS A 74 -56.05 5.05 22.39
CA HIS A 74 -56.20 6.35 21.74
C HIS A 74 -56.27 7.50 22.75
N ARG A 75 -56.72 7.25 23.99
CA ARG A 75 -56.91 8.28 25.02
C ARG A 75 -55.60 8.89 25.51
N ASP A 76 -54.50 8.16 25.38
CA ASP A 76 -53.16 8.65 25.71
C ASP A 76 -52.38 9.12 24.47
N HIS A 77 -53.07 9.25 23.31
CA HIS A 77 -52.48 9.56 22.01
C HIS A 77 -51.43 8.53 21.56
N TYR A 78 -51.68 7.24 21.84
CA TYR A 78 -50.81 6.12 21.49
C TYR A 78 -49.38 6.28 22.05
N LYS A 79 -49.26 6.75 23.29
CA LYS A 79 -48.01 7.25 23.88
C LYS A 79 -46.84 6.25 23.75
N LEU A 80 -47.08 4.97 24.05
CA LEU A 80 -46.05 3.93 23.99
C LEU A 80 -45.52 3.75 22.56
N LEU A 81 -46.41 3.69 21.58
CA LEU A 81 -46.06 3.53 20.18
C LEU A 81 -45.29 4.76 19.66
N VAL A 82 -45.71 5.96 20.05
CA VAL A 82 -45.00 7.21 19.75
C VAL A 82 -43.58 7.23 20.32
N GLU A 83 -43.41 6.82 21.58
CA GLU A 83 -42.10 6.74 22.23
C GLU A 83 -41.18 5.75 21.50
N GLU A 84 -41.67 4.57 21.15
CA GLU A 84 -40.90 3.57 20.40
C GLU A 84 -40.52 4.05 18.99
N ILE A 85 -41.45 4.63 18.24
CA ILE A 85 -41.18 5.20 16.90
C ILE A 85 -40.10 6.28 17.01
N THR A 86 -40.21 7.16 18.02
CA THR A 86 -39.23 8.24 18.25
C THR A 86 -37.84 7.67 18.56
N GLN A 87 -37.75 6.67 19.43
CA GLN A 87 -36.49 5.99 19.73
C GLN A 87 -35.88 5.33 18.48
N GLU A 88 -36.71 4.67 17.66
CA GLU A 88 -36.23 4.04 16.43
C GLU A 88 -35.72 5.07 15.42
N LEU A 89 -36.41 6.21 15.26
CA LEU A 89 -35.96 7.31 14.40
C LEU A 89 -34.63 7.92 14.87
N THR A 90 -34.47 8.14 16.18
CA THR A 90 -33.20 8.66 16.74
C THR A 90 -32.06 7.65 16.55
N HIS A 91 -32.33 6.35 16.76
CA HIS A 91 -31.35 5.29 16.53
C HIS A 91 -30.90 5.23 15.06
N LEU A 92 -31.84 5.30 14.11
CA LEU A 92 -31.54 5.35 12.68
C LEU A 92 -30.75 6.60 12.29
N GLY A 93 -31.04 7.75 12.91
CA GLY A 93 -30.28 8.99 12.74
C GLY A 93 -28.81 8.82 13.16
N ASN A 94 -28.59 8.30 14.37
CA ASN A 94 -27.26 8.04 14.90
C ASN A 94 -26.48 7.03 14.06
N LEU A 95 -27.15 5.97 13.57
CA LEU A 95 -26.53 4.99 12.69
C LEU A 95 -26.08 5.62 11.37
N LYS A 96 -26.91 6.47 10.76
CA LYS A 96 -26.54 7.21 9.55
C LYS A 96 -25.30 8.06 9.78
N GLU A 97 -25.23 8.78 10.89
CA GLU A 97 -24.07 9.62 11.22
C GLU A 97 -22.79 8.78 11.37
N LYS A 98 -22.86 7.65 12.07
CA LYS A 98 -21.73 6.71 12.18
C LYS A 98 -21.26 6.20 10.83
N VAL A 99 -22.19 5.78 9.96
CA VAL A 99 -21.85 5.28 8.62
C VAL A 99 -21.19 6.38 7.78
N ILE A 100 -21.64 7.64 7.89
CA ILE A 100 -20.99 8.77 7.22
C ILE A 100 -19.57 8.95 7.73
N GLN A 101 -19.37 8.96 9.06
CA GLN A 101 -18.03 9.07 9.66
C GLN A 101 -17.09 7.93 9.22
N GLU A 102 -17.59 6.70 9.17
CA GLU A 102 -16.83 5.54 8.68
C GLU A 102 -16.49 5.67 7.20
N THR A 103 -17.41 6.19 6.38
CA THR A 103 -17.17 6.44 4.95
C THR A 103 -16.06 7.47 4.75
N ASP A 104 -16.11 8.58 5.48
CA ASP A 104 -15.08 9.63 5.41
C ASP A 104 -13.71 9.10 5.87
N SER A 105 -13.70 8.29 6.94
CA SER A 105 -12.47 7.64 7.41
C SER A 105 -11.89 6.68 6.37
N LEU A 106 -12.73 5.89 5.72
CA LEU A 106 -12.31 4.94 4.69
C LEU A 106 -11.78 5.65 3.44
N GLU A 107 -12.39 6.77 3.06
CA GLU A 107 -11.90 7.62 1.97
C GLU A 107 -10.51 8.20 2.29
N GLY A 108 -10.27 8.62 3.53
CA GLY A 108 -8.95 9.06 4.00
C GLY A 108 -7.87 7.96 3.90
N VAL A 109 -8.21 6.73 4.29
CA VAL A 109 -7.32 5.57 4.14
C VAL A 109 -7.05 5.26 2.66
N TYR A 110 -8.08 5.30 1.83
CA TYR A 110 -7.96 5.08 0.39
C TYR A 110 -7.01 6.08 -0.27
N ASN A 111 -7.16 7.37 0.03
CA ASN A 111 -6.27 8.42 -0.48
C ASN A 111 -4.82 8.21 -0.02
N THR A 112 -4.61 7.83 1.25
CA THR A 112 -3.28 7.52 1.78
C THR A 112 -2.62 6.37 1.01
N ILE A 113 -3.38 5.32 0.66
CA ILE A 113 -2.88 4.19 -0.13
C ILE A 113 -2.53 4.63 -1.56
N LEU A 114 -3.34 5.49 -2.19
CA LEU A 114 -3.04 6.03 -3.52
C LEU A 114 -1.75 6.86 -3.51
N ASP A 115 -1.58 7.73 -2.53
CA ASP A 115 -0.36 8.53 -2.38
C ASP A 115 0.87 7.66 -2.18
N HIS A 116 0.75 6.63 -1.34
CA HIS A 116 1.82 5.66 -1.15
C HIS A 116 2.13 4.86 -2.42
N ASN A 117 1.12 4.48 -3.19
CA ASN A 117 1.31 3.80 -4.48
C ASN A 117 2.04 4.70 -5.48
N ASN A 118 1.64 5.97 -5.57
CA ASN A 118 2.29 6.96 -6.42
C ASN A 118 3.74 7.19 -6.00
N TYR A 119 4.01 7.25 -4.69
CA TYR A 119 5.36 7.33 -4.14
C TYR A 119 6.22 6.12 -4.54
N LEU A 120 5.73 4.90 -4.36
CA LEU A 120 6.45 3.69 -4.75
C LEU A 120 6.71 3.64 -6.27
N ARG A 121 5.75 4.10 -7.08
CA ARG A 121 5.93 4.21 -8.54
C ARG A 121 7.02 5.23 -8.89
N SER A 122 7.06 6.38 -8.23
CA SER A 122 8.10 7.39 -8.47
C SER A 122 9.48 6.91 -8.01
N GLN A 123 9.55 6.18 -6.90
CA GLN A 123 10.78 5.51 -6.46
C GLN A 123 11.25 4.50 -7.50
N LEU A 124 10.37 3.64 -8.01
CA LEU A 124 10.71 2.64 -9.01
C LEU A 124 11.22 3.29 -10.31
N GLU A 125 10.61 4.39 -10.73
CA GLU A 125 11.09 5.17 -11.88
C GLU A 125 12.44 5.81 -11.62
N SER A 126 12.66 6.34 -10.41
CA SER A 126 13.95 6.88 -9.99
C SER A 126 15.04 5.80 -9.99
N TYR A 127 14.72 4.58 -9.53
CA TYR A 127 15.61 3.43 -9.58
C TYR A 127 15.92 3.00 -11.01
N LYS A 128 14.93 2.95 -11.90
CA LYS A 128 15.15 2.69 -13.33
C LYS A 128 16.06 3.73 -13.97
N ALA A 129 15.81 5.01 -13.71
CA ALA A 129 16.62 6.11 -14.22
C ALA A 129 18.06 6.02 -13.69
N TYR A 130 18.24 5.68 -12.42
CA TYR A 130 19.56 5.43 -11.83
C TYR A 130 20.28 4.28 -12.54
N LEU A 131 19.63 3.12 -12.70
CA LEU A 131 20.20 1.97 -13.41
C LEU A 131 20.53 2.28 -14.87
N GLN A 132 19.68 3.05 -15.56
CA GLN A 132 19.90 3.49 -16.92
C GLN A 132 21.09 4.46 -17.02
N ASN A 133 21.20 5.43 -16.11
CA ASN A 133 22.31 6.36 -16.05
C ASN A 133 23.62 5.63 -15.74
N VAL A 134 23.60 4.68 -14.81
CA VAL A 134 24.74 3.80 -14.52
C VAL A 134 25.09 2.96 -15.75
N ARG A 135 24.11 2.46 -16.50
CA ARG A 135 24.34 1.70 -17.74
C ARG A 135 24.98 2.55 -18.84
N ILE A 136 24.48 3.76 -19.08
CA ILE A 136 25.03 4.70 -20.06
C ILE A 136 26.43 5.18 -19.64
N GLN A 137 26.67 5.44 -18.36
CA GLN A 137 27.98 5.85 -17.85
C GLN A 137 28.98 4.68 -17.81
N SER A 138 28.51 3.45 -17.60
CA SER A 138 29.36 2.25 -17.54
C SER A 138 29.66 1.65 -18.92
N GLY A 139 28.74 1.77 -19.87
CA GLY A 139 28.89 1.41 -21.27
C GLY A 139 29.30 2.64 -22.08
N GLY A 140 30.60 2.91 -22.15
CA GLY A 140 31.14 3.98 -22.97
C GLY A 140 30.95 3.71 -24.45
N ASP A 141 29.77 3.97 -24.99
CA ASP A 141 29.53 4.13 -26.42
C ASP A 141 28.77 5.42 -26.66
N LYS A 142 29.55 6.47 -26.94
CA LYS A 142 29.06 7.62 -27.70
C LYS A 142 28.74 7.13 -29.12
N ASN A 143 27.54 6.58 -29.33
CA ASN A 143 26.77 6.58 -30.60
C ASN A 143 25.70 5.49 -30.64
N LEU A 144 24.68 5.57 -29.78
CA LEU A 144 23.39 4.97 -30.11
C LEU A 144 22.34 6.07 -30.07
N LYS A 145 22.21 6.72 -31.23
CA LYS A 145 20.99 7.43 -31.60
C LYS A 145 19.81 6.51 -31.31
N VAL A 146 18.91 6.97 -30.47
CA VAL A 146 17.53 6.50 -30.42
C VAL A 146 16.95 6.75 -31.82
N GLY A 147 16.83 5.68 -32.60
CA GLY A 147 16.28 5.68 -33.95
C GLY A 147 15.19 4.64 -34.04
N ILE A 148 13.96 5.07 -33.78
CA ILE A 148 12.74 4.31 -34.08
C ILE A 148 12.59 4.27 -35.61
N GLY A 149 12.47 3.06 -36.16
CA GLY A 149 11.65 2.80 -37.35
C GLY A 149 12.32 2.83 -38.73
N VAL A 150 12.00 1.77 -39.47
CA VAL A 150 12.02 1.60 -40.94
C VAL A 150 13.33 1.06 -41.53
N GLU A 151 13.32 -0.26 -41.71
CA GLU A 151 14.14 -1.02 -42.63
C GLU A 151 13.96 -0.51 -44.06
N ILE A 152 15.06 -0.28 -44.77
CA ILE A 152 15.07 -0.27 -46.24
C ILE A 152 16.14 -1.26 -46.68
N GLU A 153 15.67 -2.29 -47.36
CA GLU A 153 16.45 -3.36 -48.00
C GLU A 153 17.53 -2.80 -48.93
N GLY A 154 18.71 -3.45 -48.95
CA GLY A 154 19.69 -3.17 -50.00
C GLY A 154 21.11 -3.71 -49.77
N GLY A 155 21.28 -5.03 -49.88
CA GLY A 155 22.41 -5.68 -50.57
C GLY A 155 23.85 -5.58 -50.03
N GLY A 156 24.50 -6.76 -49.86
CA GLY A 156 25.90 -6.93 -50.30
C GLY A 156 26.95 -7.48 -49.32
N ARG A 157 26.99 -8.82 -49.19
CA ARG A 157 28.17 -9.74 -49.10
C ARG A 157 29.32 -9.55 -48.08
N SER A 158 29.52 -10.64 -47.33
CA SER A 158 30.78 -11.33 -46.95
C SER A 158 31.65 -10.80 -45.80
N LYS A 159 31.70 -11.54 -44.67
CA LYS A 159 32.63 -12.68 -44.48
C LYS A 159 32.35 -13.44 -43.17
N ARG A 160 32.51 -14.75 -43.30
CA ARG A 160 32.40 -15.81 -42.29
C ARG A 160 33.58 -15.70 -41.30
N GLY A 161 33.29 -15.71 -40.00
CA GLY A 161 34.28 -15.71 -38.93
C GLY A 161 33.62 -16.01 -37.60
N ASN A 162 33.39 -17.30 -37.34
CA ASN A 162 32.85 -17.82 -36.09
C ASN A 162 33.93 -17.65 -35.00
N ASN A 163 33.62 -16.93 -33.91
CA ASN A 163 34.02 -17.31 -32.56
C ASN A 163 33.41 -16.36 -31.53
N ASN A 164 32.59 -16.96 -30.67
CA ASN A 164 32.08 -16.45 -29.40
C ASN A 164 33.03 -15.46 -28.72
N ASN A 165 32.56 -14.22 -28.54
CA ASN A 165 33.01 -13.34 -27.47
C ASN A 165 31.94 -12.27 -27.22
N ASN A 166 30.79 -12.68 -26.66
CA ASN A 166 30.11 -11.82 -25.70
C ASN A 166 31.00 -11.73 -24.46
N LYS A 167 32.13 -11.01 -24.56
CA LYS A 167 32.84 -10.56 -23.38
C LYS A 167 31.96 -9.50 -22.74
N ALA A 168 31.09 -9.94 -21.84
CA ALA A 168 30.64 -9.10 -20.75
C ALA A 168 31.88 -8.33 -20.28
N LEU A 169 31.79 -7.00 -20.24
CA LEU A 169 32.89 -6.11 -19.94
C LEU A 169 33.27 -6.29 -18.47
N VAL A 170 33.95 -7.39 -18.13
CA VAL A 170 34.41 -7.72 -16.77
C VAL A 170 35.37 -6.59 -16.37
N LYS A 171 34.88 -5.67 -15.54
CA LYS A 171 35.74 -4.65 -14.96
C LYS A 171 36.62 -5.38 -13.94
N GLY A 172 37.89 -5.55 -14.32
CA GLY A 172 38.84 -6.46 -13.69
C GLY A 172 39.05 -6.20 -12.19
N PRO A 173 39.67 -7.16 -11.47
CA PRO A 173 39.86 -7.08 -10.03
C PRO A 173 40.73 -5.87 -9.65
N VAL A 174 40.13 -4.93 -8.92
CA VAL A 174 40.84 -3.77 -8.35
C VAL A 174 41.26 -4.11 -6.94
N LYS A 175 42.55 -3.88 -6.66
CA LYS A 175 43.19 -4.20 -5.38
C LYS A 175 43.14 -3.00 -4.44
N PHE A 176 42.70 -3.25 -3.20
CA PHE A 176 42.66 -2.29 -2.11
C PHE A 176 43.41 -2.87 -0.90
N SER A 177 44.30 -2.09 -0.28
CA SER A 177 44.91 -2.52 0.98
C SER A 177 43.90 -2.37 2.12
N HIS A 178 44.01 -3.24 3.14
CA HIS A 178 43.19 -3.15 4.34
C HIS A 178 43.28 -1.75 4.98
N ASN A 179 44.50 -1.26 5.22
CA ASN A 179 44.74 0.05 5.82
C ASN A 179 44.10 1.23 5.05
N ASN A 180 43.98 1.14 3.72
CA ASN A 180 43.35 2.21 2.94
C ASN A 180 41.82 2.17 3.10
N LEU A 181 41.22 0.98 3.08
CA LEU A 181 39.78 0.83 3.29
C LEU A 181 39.38 1.23 4.72
N GLU A 182 40.21 0.94 5.72
CA GLU A 182 40.01 1.39 7.10
C GLU A 182 40.12 2.91 7.21
N ARG A 183 41.12 3.53 6.57
CA ARG A 183 41.29 4.99 6.55
C ARG A 183 40.13 5.72 5.86
N ASP A 184 39.65 5.19 4.73
CA ASP A 184 38.50 5.74 4.01
C ASP A 184 37.17 5.45 4.78
N GLY A 185 37.25 4.68 5.86
CA GLY A 185 36.15 4.24 6.71
C GLY A 185 35.18 3.29 6.01
N VAL A 186 35.62 2.68 4.91
CA VAL A 186 34.90 1.58 4.26
C VAL A 186 34.92 0.37 5.19
N ILE A 187 36.05 0.07 5.83
CA ILE A 187 36.11 -0.86 6.97
C ILE A 187 35.84 -0.07 8.26
N THR A 188 34.85 -0.47 9.03
CA THR A 188 34.50 0.13 10.33
C THR A 188 35.04 -0.69 11.49
N GLU A 189 34.97 -2.01 11.40
CA GLU A 189 35.47 -2.93 12.42
C GLU A 189 36.26 -4.07 11.75
N SER A 190 37.30 -4.56 12.43
CA SER A 190 38.17 -5.62 11.91
C SER A 190 38.69 -6.50 13.06
N THR A 191 38.39 -7.80 13.00
CA THR A 191 38.91 -8.80 13.95
C THR A 191 40.34 -9.24 13.61
N VAL A 192 40.86 -8.80 12.45
CA VAL A 192 42.25 -9.05 12.03
C VAL A 192 43.24 -8.35 13.00
N PRO A 193 44.20 -9.09 13.58
CA PRO A 193 45.27 -8.53 14.41
C PRO A 193 46.09 -7.45 13.69
N GLU A 194 46.41 -6.34 14.37
CA GLU A 194 47.09 -5.18 13.77
C GLU A 194 48.40 -5.52 13.07
N ASN A 195 49.22 -6.39 13.66
CA ASN A 195 50.48 -6.86 13.09
C ASN A 195 50.33 -7.63 11.76
N ARG A 196 49.12 -8.07 11.41
CA ARG A 196 48.81 -8.80 10.17
C ARG A 196 48.13 -7.95 9.12
N ARG A 197 47.54 -6.80 9.46
CA ARG A 197 46.75 -5.95 8.55
C ARG A 197 47.54 -5.45 7.34
N SER A 198 48.83 -5.14 7.52
CA SER A 198 49.74 -4.71 6.44
C SER A 198 49.94 -5.76 5.33
N ASN A 199 49.63 -7.02 5.63
CA ASN A 199 49.69 -8.15 4.70
C ASN A 199 48.33 -8.54 4.14
N ILE A 200 47.25 -7.86 4.51
CA ILE A 200 45.91 -8.09 3.97
C ILE A 200 45.58 -7.08 2.88
N PHE A 201 44.97 -7.60 1.81
CA PHE A 201 44.37 -6.78 0.77
C PHE A 201 43.08 -7.42 0.27
N PHE A 202 42.19 -6.58 -0.25
CA PHE A 202 40.95 -6.99 -0.88
C PHE A 202 41.08 -6.81 -2.39
N THR A 203 40.52 -7.74 -3.15
CA THR A 203 40.30 -7.59 -4.58
C THR A 203 38.82 -7.57 -4.84
N ILE A 204 38.35 -6.51 -5.47
CA ILE A 204 36.95 -6.36 -5.85
C ILE A 204 36.88 -6.48 -7.37
N SER A 205 36.02 -7.34 -7.90
CA SER A 205 35.77 -7.44 -9.34
C SER A 205 34.28 -7.35 -9.64
N SER A 206 33.91 -6.91 -10.84
CA SER A 206 32.52 -6.89 -11.29
C SER A 206 32.36 -7.78 -12.51
N PRO A 207 31.99 -9.07 -12.33
CA PRO A 207 31.83 -10.01 -13.43
C PRO A 207 30.65 -9.64 -14.32
N LEU A 208 29.56 -9.15 -13.72
CA LEU A 208 28.39 -8.58 -14.41
C LEU A 208 28.05 -7.21 -13.81
N PRO A 209 27.53 -6.25 -14.60
CA PRO A 209 27.06 -4.98 -14.06
C PRO A 209 26.07 -5.17 -12.92
N GLY A 210 26.31 -4.49 -11.79
CA GLY A 210 25.48 -4.61 -10.59
C GLY A 210 25.80 -5.82 -9.69
N THR A 211 26.75 -6.67 -10.08
CA THR A 211 27.28 -7.75 -9.24
C THR A 211 28.77 -7.54 -8.98
N PHE A 212 29.20 -7.86 -7.78
CA PHE A 212 30.56 -7.71 -7.32
C PHE A 212 31.03 -8.97 -6.59
N VAL A 213 32.29 -9.31 -6.77
CA VAL A 213 32.96 -10.35 -5.99
C VAL A 213 34.03 -9.65 -5.16
N ILE A 214 33.91 -9.73 -3.84
CA ILE A 214 34.88 -9.19 -2.89
C ILE A 214 35.67 -10.36 -2.32
N ALA A 215 36.95 -10.42 -2.65
CA ALA A 215 37.86 -11.45 -2.13
C ALA A 215 38.93 -10.82 -1.22
N MET A 216 39.10 -11.38 -0.03
CA MET A 216 40.14 -11.00 0.91
C MET A 216 41.34 -11.93 0.76
N HIS A 217 42.54 -11.37 0.63
CA HIS A 217 43.78 -12.11 0.44
C HIS A 217 44.82 -11.77 1.53
N PHE A 218 45.65 -12.76 1.86
CA PHE A 218 46.87 -12.58 2.63
C PHE A 218 48.09 -12.67 1.70
N LYS A 219 49.03 -11.74 1.81
CA LYS A 219 50.27 -11.77 1.02
C LYS A 219 51.02 -13.09 1.25
N GLY A 220 51.38 -13.75 0.15
CA GLY A 220 52.09 -15.04 0.19
C GLY A 220 51.18 -16.28 0.20
N ARG A 221 49.86 -16.13 0.01
CA ARG A 221 48.94 -17.22 -0.28
C ARG A 221 48.35 -17.07 -1.67
N ASP A 222 48.22 -18.18 -2.39
CA ASP A 222 47.67 -18.21 -3.75
C ASP A 222 46.14 -18.15 -3.77
N LYS A 223 45.47 -18.57 -2.69
CA LYS A 223 44.00 -18.58 -2.57
C LYS A 223 43.50 -17.44 -1.66
N PRO A 224 42.32 -16.86 -1.95
CA PRO A 224 41.67 -15.93 -1.04
C PRO A 224 41.35 -16.62 0.29
N ILE A 225 41.40 -15.85 1.37
CA ILE A 225 40.97 -16.28 2.71
C ILE A 225 39.44 -16.31 2.78
N LEU A 226 38.80 -15.35 2.12
CA LEU A 226 37.37 -15.17 2.06
C LEU A 226 37.00 -14.66 0.68
N GLU A 227 35.88 -15.12 0.16
CA GLU A 227 35.28 -14.63 -1.08
C GLU A 227 33.78 -14.48 -0.85
N MET A 228 33.22 -13.34 -1.25
CA MET A 228 31.81 -13.02 -1.10
C MET A 228 31.27 -12.43 -2.39
N ASP A 229 30.16 -13.00 -2.85
CA ASP A 229 29.34 -12.41 -3.90
C ASP A 229 28.42 -11.35 -3.28
N LEU A 230 28.38 -10.19 -3.90
CA LEU A 230 27.62 -9.03 -3.45
C LEU A 230 26.85 -8.44 -4.62
N LYS A 231 25.53 -8.33 -4.47
CA LYS A 231 24.70 -7.58 -5.44
C LYS A 231 24.55 -6.14 -4.99
N LEU A 232 24.51 -5.24 -5.97
CA LEU A 232 24.26 -3.83 -5.71
C LEU A 232 22.88 -3.63 -5.08
N ASP A 233 21.89 -4.44 -5.50
CA ASP A 233 20.52 -4.42 -4.97
C ASP A 233 20.51 -4.69 -3.45
N ASP A 234 21.25 -5.70 -2.98
CA ASP A 234 21.35 -6.05 -1.56
C ASP A 234 21.96 -4.90 -0.73
N LEU A 235 22.90 -4.13 -1.30
CA LEU A 235 23.47 -2.95 -0.63
C LEU A 235 22.49 -1.78 -0.57
N LEU A 236 21.69 -1.58 -1.61
CA LEU A 236 20.68 -0.52 -1.67
C LEU A 236 19.52 -0.81 -0.71
N GLU A 237 19.08 -2.07 -0.66
CA GLU A 237 18.06 -2.53 0.30
C GLU A 237 18.53 -2.29 1.75
N LYS A 238 19.75 -2.71 2.07
CA LYS A 238 20.35 -2.45 3.39
C LYS A 238 20.46 -0.96 3.71
N GLN A 239 20.78 -0.12 2.73
CA GLN A 239 20.81 1.34 2.92
C GLN A 239 19.40 1.89 3.22
N GLN A 240 18.37 1.38 2.56
CA GLN A 240 16.98 1.80 2.78
C GLN A 240 16.45 1.35 4.15
N ASP A 241 16.82 0.15 4.60
CA ASP A 241 16.50 -0.38 5.92
C ASP A 241 17.32 0.24 7.06
N SER A 242 18.14 1.26 6.75
CA SER A 242 19.05 1.91 7.69
C SER A 242 20.07 0.94 8.33
N VAL A 243 20.38 -0.16 7.64
CA VAL A 243 21.43 -1.09 8.03
C VAL A 243 22.77 -0.53 7.57
N GLU A 244 23.54 -0.01 8.52
CA GLU A 244 24.78 0.70 8.21
C GLU A 244 25.99 -0.23 7.96
N LEU A 245 25.91 -1.51 8.38
CA LEU A 245 27.04 -2.43 8.42
C LEU A 245 26.78 -3.71 7.61
N LEU A 246 27.77 -4.07 6.78
CA LEU A 246 27.86 -5.34 6.08
C LEU A 246 28.93 -6.21 6.76
N ASP A 247 28.53 -7.32 7.35
CA ASP A 247 29.44 -8.25 8.03
C ASP A 247 30.05 -9.25 7.03
N LEU A 248 31.38 -9.29 6.97
CA LEU A 248 32.17 -10.24 6.18
C LEU A 248 33.05 -11.12 7.08
N GLU A 249 32.56 -11.48 8.28
CA GLU A 249 33.18 -12.38 9.27
C GLU A 249 34.45 -11.80 9.94
N TYR A 250 35.44 -11.40 9.15
CA TYR A 250 36.70 -10.83 9.64
C TYR A 250 36.70 -9.30 9.66
N VAL A 251 35.85 -8.68 8.83
CA VAL A 251 35.71 -7.23 8.72
C VAL A 251 34.25 -6.87 8.58
N ARG A 252 33.88 -5.72 9.14
CA ARG A 252 32.59 -5.08 8.88
C ARG A 252 32.81 -3.87 8.01
N LEU A 253 32.03 -3.79 6.94
CA LEU A 253 32.08 -2.67 6.01
C LEU A 253 30.89 -1.75 6.23
N ASN A 254 31.12 -0.44 6.10
CA ASN A 254 30.02 0.52 6.07
C ASN A 254 29.31 0.46 4.71
N VAL A 255 28.00 0.22 4.72
CA VAL A 255 27.18 0.03 3.51
C VAL A 255 27.26 1.26 2.59
N SER A 256 27.00 2.46 3.11
CA SER A 256 27.02 3.71 2.34
C SER A 256 28.39 4.00 1.72
N LYS A 257 29.48 3.81 2.47
CA LYS A 257 30.84 4.04 1.98
C LYS A 257 31.31 2.96 1.01
N THR A 258 30.88 1.71 1.20
CA THR A 258 31.13 0.62 0.25
C THR A 258 30.45 0.91 -1.08
N LEU A 259 29.19 1.33 -1.05
CA LEU A 259 28.44 1.73 -2.24
C LEU A 259 29.15 2.89 -2.98
N ALA A 260 29.61 3.90 -2.24
CA ALA A 260 30.41 5.00 -2.80
C ALA A 260 31.74 4.53 -3.43
N LEU A 261 32.45 3.60 -2.77
CA LEU A 261 33.69 3.00 -3.29
C LEU A 261 33.44 2.24 -4.60
N LEU A 262 32.40 1.41 -4.65
CA LEU A 262 32.04 0.63 -5.82
C LEU A 262 31.65 1.54 -6.99
N ASN A 263 30.84 2.56 -6.73
CA ASN A 263 30.47 3.56 -7.74
C ASN A 263 31.69 4.32 -8.27
N LYS A 264 32.58 4.79 -7.38
CA LYS A 264 33.80 5.49 -7.79
C LYS A 264 34.72 4.61 -8.63
N THR A 265 34.87 3.35 -8.25
CA THR A 265 35.89 2.45 -8.84
C THR A 265 35.40 1.83 -10.14
N PHE A 266 34.15 1.39 -10.18
CA PHE A 266 33.61 0.60 -11.28
C PHE A 266 32.62 1.38 -12.14
N ILE A 267 32.05 2.49 -11.70
CA ILE A 267 31.08 3.28 -12.49
C ILE A 267 31.73 4.56 -13.05
N ASN A 268 32.52 5.29 -12.26
CA ASN A 268 33.04 6.62 -12.64
C ASN A 268 34.39 6.65 -13.38
N ARG A 269 34.97 5.52 -13.77
CA ARG A 269 36.31 5.46 -14.41
C ARG A 269 36.33 5.76 -15.92
N ASN A 270 35.32 6.48 -16.42
CA ASN A 270 35.22 6.99 -17.79
C ASN A 270 35.40 8.52 -17.82
N LYS A 271 36.58 9.01 -17.44
CA LYS A 271 37.08 10.33 -17.83
C LYS A 271 38.34 10.17 -18.65
#